data_AF-A0A1H3RPQ9-F1
#
_entry.id   AF-A0A1H3RPQ9-F1
#
_cell.length_a   1.000
_cell.length_b   1.000
_cell.length_c   1.000
_cell.angle_alpha   90.00
_cell.angle_beta   90.00
_cell.angle_gamma   90.00
#
_symmetry.space_group_name_H-M   'P 1'
#
loop_
_entity.id
_entity.type
_entity.pdbx_description
1 polymer ?
#
loop_
_entity_poly.entity_id
_entity_poly.type
_entity_poly.pdbx_seq_one_letter_code
_entity_poly.pdbx_strand_id
1 'polypeptide(L)' 'MTDLRIVEHEQDDTVTYYVTTDLNPDDFPGAPSLGPFDTRAEAEQALKDWDQELLDDATPDDDAAPATA' A
#
# COMPACT_ATOMS: atom_id res chain seq x y z
N MET A 1 -5.13 -3.71 11.39
CA MET A 1 -4.79 -2.92 10.19
C MET A 1 -3.29 -2.87 10.14
N THR A 2 -2.70 -3.28 9.03
CA THR A 2 -1.27 -3.12 8.80
C THR A 2 -1.08 -1.69 8.31
N ASP A 3 -0.51 -0.80 9.12
CA ASP A 3 -0.22 0.56 8.68
C ASP A 3 0.88 0.52 7.61
N LEU A 4 0.61 1.00 6.40
CA LEU A 4 1.64 1.21 5.38
C LEU A 4 2.31 2.57 5.60
N ARG A 5 3.62 2.64 5.33
CA ARG A 5 4.41 3.88 5.38
C ARG A 5 5.26 4.04 4.12
N ILE A 6 5.40 5.30 3.71
CA ILE A 6 6.32 5.71 2.64
C ILE A 6 7.69 5.91 3.27
N VAL A 7 8.68 5.16 2.79
CA VAL A 7 10.08 5.24 3.17
C VAL A 7 10.85 5.88 2.02
N GLU A 8 11.59 6.94 2.35
CA GLU A 8 12.51 7.58 1.41
C GLU A 8 13.87 6.90 1.51
N HIS A 9 14.42 6.53 0.36
CA HIS A 9 15.71 5.87 0.22
C HIS A 9 16.58 6.70 -0.71
N GLU A 10 17.57 7.36 -0.14
CA GLU A 10 18.61 8.07 -0.88
C GLU A 10 19.76 7.10 -1.20
N GLN A 11 20.01 6.86 -2.49
CA GLN A 11 21.18 6.12 -2.95
C GLN A 11 21.83 6.87 -4.11
N ASP A 12 23.15 7.09 -4.01
CA ASP A 12 23.94 7.71 -5.08
C ASP A 12 23.33 9.02 -5.63
N ASP A 13 22.97 9.95 -4.73
CA ASP A 13 22.33 11.25 -5.06
C ASP A 13 20.90 11.14 -5.65
N THR A 14 20.33 9.93 -5.68
CA THR A 14 18.98 9.65 -6.18
C THR A 14 18.04 9.34 -5.01
N VAL A 15 17.01 10.17 -4.85
CA VAL A 15 15.92 9.95 -3.89
C VAL A 15 14.90 9.01 -4.51
N THR A 16 14.64 7.88 -3.85
CA THR A 16 13.66 6.89 -4.31
C THR A 16 12.66 6.60 -3.19
N TYR A 17 11.39 6.50 -3.51
CA TYR A 17 10.33 6.25 -2.53
C TYR A 17 9.86 4.80 -2.61
N TYR A 18 9.68 4.17 -1.45
CA TYR A 18 9.13 2.82 -1.31
C TYR A 18 7.94 2.84 -0.36
N VAL A 19 6.86 2.14 -0.69
CA VAL A 19 5.77 1.91 0.25
C VAL A 19 6.02 0.57 0.91
N THR A 20 6.15 0.55 2.23
CA THR A 20 6.40 -0.66 3.01
C THR A 20 5.36 -0.76 4.11
N THR A 21 5.04 -1.97 4.56
CA THR A 21 4.30 -2.13 5.81
C THR A 21 5.14 -1.59 6.97
N ASP A 22 4.51 -0.99 7.97
CA ASP A 22 5.11 -0.59 9.26
C ASP A 22 5.50 -1.82 10.10
N LEU A 23 5.66 -2.98 9.46
CA LEU A 23 6.29 -4.13 10.06
C LEU A 23 7.79 -3.86 10.07
N ASN A 24 8.44 -4.10 11.21
CA ASN A 24 9.88 -3.98 11.31
C ASN A 24 10.50 -4.88 10.23
N PRO A 25 11.40 -4.37 9.36
CA PRO A 25 12.02 -5.17 8.32
C PRO A 25 12.86 -6.34 8.87
N ASP A 26 13.31 -6.23 10.13
CA ASP A 26 13.96 -7.30 10.90
C ASP A 26 12.98 -8.43 11.27
N ASP A 27 11.72 -8.08 11.48
CA ASP A 27 10.63 -8.97 11.89
C ASP A 27 9.98 -9.64 10.65
N PHE A 28 9.95 -8.93 9.51
CA PHE A 28 9.41 -9.41 8.24
C PHE A 28 10.31 -9.05 7.05
N PRO A 29 11.43 -9.78 6.83
CA PRO A 29 12.39 -9.50 5.75
C PRO A 29 11.84 -9.76 4.33
N GLY A 30 10.62 -10.26 4.21
CA GLY A 30 9.91 -10.49 2.94
C GLY A 30 8.61 -9.73 2.81
N ALA A 31 8.37 -8.71 3.65
CA ALA A 31 7.18 -7.88 3.52
C ALA A 31 7.12 -7.25 2.12
N PRO A 32 5.99 -7.35 1.41
CA PRO A 32 5.85 -6.78 0.08
C PRO A 32 6.03 -5.26 0.14
N SER A 33 6.95 -4.74 -0.66
CA SER A 33 7.14 -3.30 -0.86
C SER A 33 6.62 -2.90 -2.23
N LEU A 34 5.85 -1.81 -2.31
CA LEU A 34 5.50 -1.21 -3.61
C LEU A 34 6.58 -0.20 -3.99
N GLY A 35 7.01 -0.24 -5.25
CA GLY A 35 8.04 0.65 -5.80
C GLY A 35 9.19 -0.11 -6.48
N PRO A 36 10.28 0.59 -6.86
CA PRO A 36 10.60 1.99 -6.53
C PRO A 36 9.73 3.04 -7.24
N PHE A 37 9.51 4.19 -6.58
CA PHE A 37 8.86 5.38 -7.17
C PHE A 37 9.82 6.57 -7.19
N ASP A 38 9.75 7.39 -8.25
CA ASP A 38 10.55 8.60 -8.40
C ASP A 38 10.00 9.77 -7.56
N THR A 39 8.70 9.81 -7.31
CA THR A 39 8.06 10.89 -6.55
C THR A 39 7.24 10.37 -5.37
N ARG A 40 7.19 11.18 -4.31
CA ARG A 40 6.33 10.92 -3.15
C ARG A 40 4.85 10.80 -3.54
N ALA A 41 4.39 11.60 -4.50
CA ALA A 41 3.00 11.59 -4.95
C ALA A 41 2.60 10.24 -5.58
N GLU A 42 3.51 9.59 -6.31
CA GLU A 42 3.30 8.24 -6.85
C GLU A 42 3.25 7.18 -5.75
N ALA A 43 4.15 7.28 -4.77
CA ALA A 43 4.11 6.39 -3.60
C ALA A 43 2.81 6.56 -2.78
N GLU A 44 2.30 7.79 -2.63
CA GLU A 44 1.02 8.07 -1.97
C GLU A 44 -0.18 7.52 -2.75
N GLN A 45 -0.15 7.55 -4.08
CA GLN A 45 -1.19 6.92 -4.91
C GLN A 45 -1.16 5.40 -4.77
N ALA A 46 0.02 4.78 -4.83
CA ALA A 46 0.17 3.34 -4.66
C ALA A 46 -0.28 2.87 -3.27
N LEU A 47 -0.03 3.66 -2.22
CA LEU A 47 -0.52 3.37 -0.86
C LEU A 47 -2.05 3.42 -0.79
N LYS A 48 -2.68 4.41 -1.45
CA LYS A 48 -4.15 4.50 -1.52
C LYS A 48 -4.77 3.35 -2.31
N ASP A 49 -4.15 2.97 -3.43
CA ASP A 49 -4.61 1.86 -4.27
C ASP A 49 -4.57 0.55 -3.49
N TRP A 50 -3.47 0.28 -2.77
CA TRP A 50 -3.35 -0.90 -1.92
C TRP A 50 -4.33 -0.91 -0.73
N ASP A 51 -4.54 0.24 -0.09
CA ASP A 51 -5.53 0.37 0.99
C ASP A 51 -6.96 0.12 0.47
N GLN A 52 -7.26 0.55 -0.77
CA GLN A 52 -8.52 0.26 -1.45
C GLN A 52 -8.65 -1.22 -1.85
N GLU A 53 -7.61 -1.84 -2.41
CA GLU A 53 -7.64 -3.29 -2.73
C GLU A 53 -7.85 -4.14 -1.48
N LEU A 54 -7.24 -3.77 -0.35
CA LEU A 54 -7.51 -4.41 0.93
C LEU A 54 -8.91 -4.13 1.45
N LEU A 55 -9.44 -2.92 1.25
CA LEU A 55 -10.82 -2.61 1.64
C LEU A 55 -11.81 -3.43 0.81
N ASP A 56 -11.61 -3.52 -0.50
CA ASP A 56 -12.48 -4.27 -1.43
C ASP A 56 -12.46 -5.77 -1.12
N ASP A 57 -11.28 -6.37 -0.90
CA ASP A 57 -11.13 -7.77 -0.50
C ASP A 57 -11.67 -8.05 0.93
N ALA A 58 -11.52 -7.08 1.85
CA ALA A 58 -12.04 -7.18 3.21
C ALA A 58 -13.53 -6.78 3.33
N THR A 59 -14.15 -6.26 2.28
CA THR A 59 -15.59 -6.06 2.22
C THR A 59 -16.18 -7.39 1.74
N PRO A 60 -16.69 -8.27 2.61
CA PRO A 60 -17.52 -9.36 2.13
C PRO A 60 -18.66 -8.71 1.34
N ASP A 61 -18.76 -9.08 0.08
CA ASP A 61 -19.88 -8.85 -0.81
C ASP A 61 -21.21 -8.98 -0.02
N ASP A 62 -21.69 -7.86 0.54
CA ASP A 62 -23.07 -7.72 0.99
C ASP A 62 -23.83 -7.34 -0.29
N ASP A 63 -23.89 -8.31 -1.21
CA ASP A 63 -24.92 -8.41 -2.22
C ASP A 63 -26.25 -8.54 -1.48
N ALA A 64 -26.80 -7.39 -1.12
CA ALA A 64 -28.20 -7.24 -0.82
C ALA A 64 -28.73 -6.14 -1.73
N ALA A 65 -28.71 -6.40 -3.03
CA ALA A 65 -29.71 -5.83 -3.92
C ALA A 65 -31.07 -6.41 -3.50
N PRO A 66 -32.06 -5.64 -2.98
CA PRO A 66 -33.43 -6.07 -3.12
C PRO A 66 -33.83 -5.78 -4.56
N ALA A 67 -34.04 -6.88 -5.28
CA ALA A 67 -34.65 -6.90 -6.60
C ALA A 67 -35.85 -5.95 -6.71
N THR A 68 -35.90 -5.30 -7.86
CA THR A 68 -37.06 -4.70 -8.50
C THR A 68 -38.38 -5.36 -8.07
N ALA A 69 -39.32 -4.56 -7.57
CA ALA A 69 -40.74 -4.90 -7.47
C ALA A 69 -41.58 -3.73 -7.98
#